data_AF-A0A239BIZ4-F1
#
_entry.id   AF-A0A239BIZ4-F1
#
_cell.length_a   1.000
_cell.length_b   1.000
_cell.length_c   1.000
_cell.angle_alpha   90.00
_cell.angle_beta   90.00
_cell.angle_gamma   90.00
#
_symmetry.space_group_name_H-M   'P 1'
#
loop_
_entity.id
_entity.type
_entity.pdbx_description
1 polymer ?
#
loop_
_entity_poly.entity_id
_entity_poly.type
_entity_poly.pdbx_seq_one_letter_code
_entity_poly.pdbx_strand_id
1 'polypeptide(L)' 'MRDKYIIFSENGVLENVVSRDEAIEKVKQYHEHGVDAYIVSETEGQRIQENQEEFQRPKWK' A
#
# COMPACT_ATOMS: atom_id res chain seq x y z
N MET A 1 -13.38 13.67 -6.34
CA MET A 1 -11.91 13.48 -6.24
C MET A 1 -11.60 12.08 -6.72
N ARG A 2 -10.50 11.86 -7.45
CA ARG A 2 -10.04 10.48 -7.74
C ARG A 2 -9.24 10.05 -6.53
N ASP A 3 -9.74 9.06 -5.81
CA ASP A 3 -9.00 8.48 -4.69
C ASP A 3 -7.83 7.68 -5.25
N LYS A 4 -6.61 8.17 -5.02
CA LYS A 4 -5.38 7.45 -5.34
C LYS A 4 -4.94 6.65 -4.13
N TYR A 5 -4.32 5.52 -4.42
CA TYR A 5 -3.85 4.58 -3.42
C TYR A 5 -2.38 4.28 -3.63
N ILE A 6 -1.71 3.88 -2.56
CA ILE A 6 -0.31 3.48 -2.57
C ILE A 6 -0.24 2.08 -2.01
N ILE A 7 0.46 1.19 -2.70
CA ILE A 7 0.69 -0.18 -2.25
C ILE A 7 2.03 -0.23 -1.52
N PHE A 8 1.98 -0.72 -0.29
CA PHE A 8 3.13 -0.91 0.58
C PHE A 8 3.40 -2.39 0.82
N SER A 9 4.66 -2.73 1.08
CA SER A 9 5.10 -4.01 1.64
C SER A 9 6.02 -3.77 2.83
N GLU A 10 6.50 -4.83 3.46
CA GLU A 10 7.56 -4.74 4.49
C GLU A 10 8.81 -3.98 3.99
N ASN A 11 9.07 -4.04 2.67
CA ASN A 11 10.24 -3.40 2.06
C ASN A 11 9.97 -1.95 1.61
N GLY A 12 8.80 -1.39 1.95
CA GLY A 12 8.40 -0.04 1.59
C GLY A 12 7.42 0.01 0.41
N VAL A 13 7.44 1.11 -0.32
CA VAL A 13 6.47 1.40 -1.40
C VAL A 13 6.74 0.50 -2.59
N LEU A 14 5.70 -0.20 -3.05
CA LEU A 14 5.75 -0.99 -4.26
C LEU A 14 5.29 -0.17 -5.47
N GLU A 15 4.10 0.42 -5.40
CA GLU A 15 3.49 1.13 -6.53
C GLU A 15 2.39 2.11 -6.11
N ASN A 16 2.12 3.07 -6.99
CA ASN A 16 0.99 4.00 -6.88
C ASN A 16 -0.11 3.59 -7.86
N VAL A 17 -1.35 3.51 -7.38
CA VAL A 17 -2.50 3.02 -8.13
C VAL A 17 -3.62 4.04 -8.13
N VAL A 18 -4.33 4.12 -9.25
CA VAL A 18 -5.23 5.26 -9.54
C VAL A 18 -6.68 4.92 -9.20
N SER A 19 -6.97 3.67 -8.86
CA SER A 19 -8.29 3.23 -8.42
C SER A 19 -8.23 2.18 -7.31
N ARG A 20 -9.34 2.05 -6.58
CA ARG A 20 -9.49 1.05 -5.53
C ARG A 20 -9.48 -0.37 -6.08
N ASP A 21 -10.15 -0.59 -7.21
CA ASP A 21 -10.26 -1.90 -7.83
C ASP A 21 -8.89 -2.41 -8.30
N GLU A 22 -8.12 -1.52 -8.94
CA GLU A 22 -6.73 -1.79 -9.32
C GLU A 22 -5.86 -2.10 -8.09
N ALA A 23 -6.00 -1.33 -7.01
CA ALA A 23 -5.26 -1.58 -5.77
C ALA A 23 -5.58 -2.95 -5.16
N ILE A 24 -6.85 -3.36 -5.18
CA ILE A 24 -7.29 -4.68 -4.70
C ILE A 24 -6.71 -5.79 -5.57
N GLU A 25 -6.76 -5.63 -6.90
CA GLU A 25 -6.23 -6.63 -7.83
C GLU A 25 -4.72 -6.81 -7.63
N LYS A 26 -3.97 -5.72 -7.53
CA LYS A 26 -2.53 -5.75 -7.30
C LYS A 26 -2.14 -6.41 -5.98
N VAL A 27 -2.82 -6.08 -4.89
CA VAL A 27 -2.54 -6.74 -3.59
C VAL A 27 -2.79 -8.25 -3.65
N LYS A 28 -3.85 -8.69 -4.35
CA LYS A 28 -4.08 -10.13 -4.57
C LYS A 28 -2.95 -10.76 -5.38
N GLN A 29 -2.52 -10.11 -6.46
CA GLN A 29 -1.38 -10.59 -7.26
C GLN A 29 -0.12 -10.70 -6.41
N TYR A 30 0.23 -9.70 -5.60
CA TYR A 30 1.39 -9.81 -4.69
C TYR A 30 1.26 -10.97 -3.72
N HIS A 31 0.08 -11.15 -3.14
CA HIS A 31 -0.17 -12.25 -2.22
C HIS A 31 0.02 -13.62 -2.90
N GLU A 32 -0.45 -13.79 -4.14
CA GLU A 32 -0.21 -15.01 -4.94
C GLU A 32 1.28 -15.27 -5.19
N HIS A 33 2.11 -14.22 -5.19
CA HIS A 33 3.57 -14.29 -5.31
C HIS A 33 4.30 -14.37 -3.95
N GLY A 34 3.55 -14.53 -2.84
CA GLY A 34 4.11 -14.64 -1.50
C GLY A 34 4.59 -13.31 -0.90
N VAL A 35 4.13 -12.18 -1.44
CA VAL A 35 4.43 -10.84 -0.93
C VAL A 35 3.21 -10.28 -0.19
N ASP A 36 3.39 -9.98 1.09
CA ASP A 36 2.37 -9.30 1.89
C ASP A 36 2.35 -7.81 1.53
N ALA A 37 1.29 -7.41 0.80
CA ALA A 37 1.08 -6.05 0.35
C ALA A 37 -0.15 -5.41 1.01
N TYR A 38 -0.12 -4.09 1.18
CA TYR A 38 -1.11 -3.31 1.90
C TYR A 38 -1.54 -2.10 1.07
N ILE A 39 -2.85 -1.82 1.07
CA ILE A 39 -3.40 -0.63 0.42
C ILE A 39 -3.43 0.51 1.43
N VAL A 40 -2.80 1.62 1.07
CA VAL A 40 -2.71 2.84 1.87
C VAL A 40 -3.30 4.01 1.07
N SER A 41 -3.89 5.00 1.73
CA SER A 41 -4.34 6.22 1.06
C SER A 41 -3.14 7.05 0.58
N GLU A 42 -3.31 7.88 -0.46
CA GLU A 42 -2.25 8.78 -0.92
C GLU A 42 -1.70 9.66 0.21
N THR A 43 -2.58 10.22 1.05
CA THR A 43 -2.18 11.08 2.18
C THR A 43 -1.30 10.34 3.18
N GLU A 44 -1.67 9.11 3.54
CA GLU A 44 -0.90 8.34 4.52
C GLU A 44 0.42 7.85 3.91
N GLY A 45 0.41 7.41 2.65
CA GLY A 45 1.65 7.00 1.99
C GLY A 45 2.63 8.17 1.79
N GLN A 46 2.14 9.38 1.50
CA GLN A 46 2.96 10.59 1.48
C GLN A 46 3.53 10.91 2.87
N ARG A 47 2.70 10.87 3.92
CA ARG A 47 3.15 11.09 5.31
C ARG A 47 4.30 10.15 5.69
N ILE A 48 4.18 8.87 5.33
CA ILE A 48 5.21 7.86 5.59
C ILE A 48 6.49 8.17 4.80
N GLN A 49 6.38 8.51 3.52
CA GLN A 49 7.54 8.83 2.66
C GLN A 49 8.27 10.11 3.09
N GLU A 50 7.53 11.19 3.37
CA GLU A 50 8.09 12.50 3.71
C GLU A 50 8.78 12.49 5.08
N ASN A 51 8.20 11.78 6.05
CA ASN A 51 8.76 11.70 7.40
C ASN A 51 9.78 10.56 7.56
N GLN A 52 10.04 9.76 6.52
CA GLN A 52 10.87 8.55 6.58
C GLN A 52 10.43 7.60 7.71
N GLU A 53 9.11 7.51 7.93
CA GLU A 53 8.54 6.68 8.98
C GLU A 53 8.42 5.22 8.53
N GLU A 54 8.45 4.30 9.49
CA GLU A 54 8.19 2.89 9.22
C GLU A 54 6.69 2.63 9.08
N PHE A 55 6.29 1.89 8.03
CA PHE A 55 4.90 1.50 7.84
C PHE A 55 4.43 0.57 8.97
N GLN A 56 3.49 1.05 9.79
CA GLN A 56 2.94 0.30 10.92
C GLN A 56 1.93 -0.73 10.42
N ARG A 57 2.38 -1.98 10.29
CA ARG A 57 1.53 -3.07 9.80
C ARG A 57 0.36 -3.37 10.75
N PRO A 58 -0.86 -3.54 10.23
CA PRO A 58 -1.99 -3.96 11.05
C PRO A 58 -1.72 -5.35 11.62
N LYS A 59 -1.93 -5.49 12.94
CA LYS A 59 -1.79 -6.76 13.66
C LYS A 59 -3.18 -7.34 13.90
N TRP A 60 -3.45 -8.51 13.34
CA TRP A 60 -4.65 -9.28 13.65
C TRP A 60 -4.36 -10.09 14.92
N LYS A 61 -5.06 -9.76 16.02
CA LYS A 61 -5.06 -10.55 17.26
C LYS A 61 -6.39 -11.29 17.40
#